data_AF-A0A383E6Q1-F1
#
_entry.id   AF-A0A383E6Q1-F1
#
_cell.length_a   1.000
_cell.length_b   1.000
_cell.length_c   1.000
_cell.angle_alpha   90.00
_cell.angle_beta   90.00
_cell.angle_gamma   90.00
#
_symmetry.space_group_name_H-M   'P 1'
#
loop_
_entity.id
_entity.type
_entity.pdbx_description
1 polymer ?
#
loop_
_entity_poly.entity_id
_entity_poly.type
_entity_poly.pdbx_seq_one_letter_code
_entity_poly.pdbx_strand_id
1 'polypeptide(L)'
;TGKINSPNIIIRSGQRKLENPDLPAYKPIKEDINLDGSSIWMTTDQKVDIKLDNSHSTFIWADKGSEGFGGNRITINSDGLIFNSKKNNILMSSMGFIGFTANTEIGLEVPNDTGRVYLGDGMANQPVLGGDQTMELFGLLVDYLLEFTNQLEPAMGSIINFPVPIPHIPISCSTLITKLETLKTRMNEPKSKTVHVGHLRGPA
;
A
#
# COMPACT_ATOMS: atom_id res chain seq x y z
N THR A 1 -36.67 -11.01 -0.53
CA THR A 1 -36.88 -9.67 -1.10
C THR A 1 -38.34 -9.29 -0.92
N GLY A 2 -38.68 -8.00 -0.85
CA GLY A 2 -40.07 -7.56 -0.74
C GLY A 2 -40.55 -7.25 0.68
N LYS A 3 -39.72 -6.63 1.52
CA LYS A 3 -40.23 -5.95 2.73
C LYS A 3 -40.90 -4.63 2.34
N ILE A 4 -41.95 -4.27 3.06
CA ILE A 4 -42.61 -2.96 2.93
C ILE A 4 -41.55 -1.86 3.13
N ASN A 5 -41.55 -0.86 2.23
CA ASN A 5 -40.60 0.26 2.22
C ASN A 5 -39.12 -0.13 2.03
N SER A 6 -38.85 -1.25 1.35
CA SER A 6 -37.49 -1.68 1.02
C SER A 6 -37.32 -2.00 -0.47
N PRO A 7 -37.52 -1.01 -1.37
CA PRO A 7 -37.31 -1.20 -2.79
C PRO A 7 -35.82 -1.35 -3.10
N ASN A 8 -35.49 -2.32 -3.94
CA ASN A 8 -34.13 -2.49 -4.48
C ASN A 8 -34.16 -2.24 -5.99
N ILE A 9 -33.08 -1.70 -6.52
CA ILE A 9 -32.87 -1.58 -7.97
C ILE A 9 -31.69 -2.47 -8.33
N ILE A 10 -31.94 -3.47 -9.17
CA ILE A 10 -30.92 -4.38 -9.66
C ILE A 10 -30.91 -4.29 -11.18
N ILE A 11 -29.75 -3.98 -11.75
CA ILE A 11 -29.53 -3.88 -13.19
C ILE A 11 -28.36 -4.78 -13.53
N ARG A 12 -28.49 -5.57 -14.59
CA ARG A 12 -27.45 -6.52 -15.03
C ARG A 12 -27.31 -6.55 -16.54
N SER A 13 -26.12 -6.90 -16.99
CA SER A 13 -25.78 -7.20 -18.38
C SER A 13 -25.05 -8.55 -18.41
N GLY A 14 -25.41 -9.43 -19.35
CA GLY A 14 -24.88 -10.79 -19.41
C GLY A 14 -25.53 -11.69 -18.36
N GLN A 15 -26.74 -12.17 -18.65
CA GLN A 15 -27.46 -13.11 -17.78
C GLN A 15 -26.65 -14.39 -17.56
N ARG A 16 -26.59 -14.86 -16.30
CA ARG A 16 -25.96 -16.15 -15.96
C ARG A 16 -26.48 -17.29 -16.84
N LYS A 17 -25.61 -18.26 -17.14
CA LYS A 17 -26.00 -19.48 -17.86
C LYS A 17 -27.01 -20.27 -17.04
N LEU A 18 -27.99 -20.88 -17.72
CA LEU A 18 -28.93 -21.78 -17.07
C LEU A 18 -28.19 -23.04 -16.60
N GLU A 19 -28.36 -23.39 -15.33
CA GLU A 19 -27.87 -24.66 -14.77
C GLU A 19 -28.56 -25.87 -15.40
N ASN A 20 -29.78 -25.68 -15.93
CA ASN A 20 -30.53 -26.71 -16.65
C ASN A 20 -30.86 -26.24 -18.08
N PRO A 21 -30.26 -26.85 -19.13
CA PRO A 21 -30.53 -26.51 -20.53
C PRO A 21 -31.95 -26.85 -21.00
N ASP A 22 -32.70 -27.66 -20.24
CA ASP A 22 -34.09 -28.03 -20.54
C ASP A 22 -35.11 -26.94 -20.12
N LEU A 23 -34.67 -25.91 -19.39
CA LEU A 23 -35.51 -24.77 -19.09
C LEU A 23 -35.57 -23.82 -20.30
N PRO A 24 -36.77 -23.34 -20.69
CA PRO A 24 -36.89 -22.44 -21.84
C PRO A 24 -36.03 -21.20 -21.64
N ALA A 25 -35.21 -20.86 -22.65
CA ALA A 25 -34.33 -19.68 -22.65
C ALA A 25 -35.08 -18.34 -22.39
N TYR A 26 -36.40 -18.35 -22.53
CA TYR A 26 -37.30 -17.19 -22.38
C TYR A 26 -37.82 -17.00 -20.96
N LYS A 27 -37.55 -17.92 -20.01
CA LYS A 27 -38.01 -17.75 -18.63
C LYS A 27 -37.14 -16.72 -17.90
N PRO A 28 -37.74 -15.82 -17.10
CA PRO A 28 -36.98 -14.94 -16.22
C PRO A 28 -36.09 -15.77 -15.29
N ILE A 29 -34.82 -15.39 -15.18
CA ILE A 29 -33.87 -15.96 -14.23
C ILE A 29 -33.67 -14.96 -13.09
N LYS A 30 -33.66 -15.48 -11.86
CA LYS A 30 -33.30 -14.69 -10.67
C LYS A 30 -31.84 -14.25 -10.75
N GLU A 31 -31.62 -12.97 -10.47
CA GLU A 31 -30.30 -12.32 -10.47
C GLU A 31 -29.36 -12.94 -9.44
N ASP A 32 -28.08 -13.03 -9.81
CA ASP A 32 -27.00 -13.53 -8.97
C ASP A 32 -25.75 -12.70 -9.22
N ILE A 33 -25.36 -11.90 -8.23
CA ILE A 33 -24.23 -10.96 -8.35
C ILE A 33 -22.91 -11.65 -8.73
N ASN A 34 -22.75 -12.93 -8.40
CA ASN A 34 -21.52 -13.67 -8.64
C ASN A 34 -21.50 -14.40 -9.98
N LEU A 35 -22.66 -14.63 -10.60
CA LEU A 35 -22.80 -15.41 -11.84
C LEU A 35 -23.27 -14.58 -13.04
N ASP A 36 -23.93 -13.44 -12.80
CA ASP A 36 -24.23 -12.47 -13.85
C ASP A 36 -22.95 -11.75 -14.28
N GLY A 37 -22.78 -11.52 -15.59
CA GLY A 37 -21.52 -11.02 -16.16
C GLY A 37 -21.15 -9.62 -15.69
N SER A 38 -22.11 -8.71 -15.54
CA SER A 38 -21.90 -7.41 -14.89
C SER A 38 -23.20 -6.95 -14.25
N SER A 39 -23.13 -6.45 -13.02
CA SER A 39 -24.33 -6.03 -12.29
C SER A 39 -24.11 -4.88 -11.31
N ILE A 40 -25.17 -4.10 -11.12
CA ILE A 40 -25.28 -3.03 -10.13
C ILE A 40 -26.48 -3.36 -9.25
N TRP A 41 -26.23 -3.51 -7.96
CA TRP A 41 -27.23 -3.82 -6.94
C TRP A 41 -27.34 -2.64 -5.99
N MET A 42 -28.45 -1.90 -6.04
CA MET A 42 -28.79 -0.84 -5.11
C MET A 42 -29.82 -1.40 -4.12
N THR A 43 -29.39 -1.66 -2.89
CA THR A 43 -30.18 -2.35 -1.86
C THR A 43 -30.53 -1.42 -0.70
N THR A 44 -31.68 -1.65 -0.05
CA THR A 44 -32.02 -1.00 1.23
C THR A 44 -31.80 -1.93 2.42
N ASP A 45 -32.37 -3.14 2.37
CA ASP A 45 -32.31 -4.13 3.45
C ASP A 45 -31.84 -5.52 2.99
N GLN A 46 -31.82 -5.73 1.66
CA GLN A 46 -31.36 -6.97 1.07
C GLN A 46 -29.85 -7.12 1.31
N LYS A 47 -29.48 -8.26 1.89
CA LYS A 47 -28.08 -8.64 2.00
C LYS A 47 -27.56 -9.11 0.65
N VAL A 48 -26.36 -8.67 0.31
CA VAL A 48 -25.63 -9.04 -0.91
C VAL A 48 -24.43 -9.88 -0.51
N ASP A 49 -24.51 -11.19 -0.78
CA ASP A 49 -23.39 -12.11 -0.59
C ASP A 49 -22.52 -12.16 -1.86
N ILE A 50 -21.70 -11.13 -2.00
CA ILE A 50 -20.65 -11.09 -3.02
C ILE A 50 -19.46 -11.94 -2.56
N LYS A 51 -18.96 -12.78 -3.46
CA LYS A 51 -17.72 -13.53 -3.30
C LYS A 51 -16.56 -12.63 -3.69
N LEU A 52 -15.68 -12.38 -2.75
CA LEU A 52 -14.49 -11.57 -2.98
C LEU A 52 -13.28 -12.50 -2.99
N ASP A 53 -12.42 -12.33 -4.00
CA ASP A 53 -11.25 -13.19 -4.23
C ASP A 53 -10.02 -12.78 -3.38
N ASN A 54 -10.19 -11.78 -2.50
CA ASN A 54 -9.16 -11.16 -1.67
C ASN A 54 -9.26 -11.62 -0.21
N SER A 55 -9.09 -12.93 0.04
CA SER A 55 -9.17 -13.52 1.39
C SER A 55 -8.24 -12.86 2.42
N HIS A 56 -7.19 -12.16 1.99
CA HIS A 56 -6.26 -11.40 2.83
C HIS A 56 -6.80 -10.03 3.32
N SER A 57 -7.92 -9.53 2.79
CA SER A 57 -8.42 -8.18 3.09
C SER A 57 -9.12 -8.07 4.46
N THR A 58 -8.37 -7.76 5.51
CA THR A 58 -8.90 -7.65 6.88
C THR A 58 -9.99 -6.58 7.04
N PHE A 59 -9.87 -5.45 6.33
CA PHE A 59 -10.86 -4.36 6.41
C PHE A 59 -12.21 -4.75 5.81
N ILE A 60 -12.20 -5.48 4.71
CA ILE A 60 -13.42 -5.93 4.01
C ILE A 60 -14.15 -6.99 4.84
N TRP A 61 -13.41 -7.94 5.42
CA TRP A 61 -14.00 -8.99 6.25
C TRP A 61 -14.56 -8.45 7.57
N ALA A 62 -14.05 -7.34 8.08
CA ALA A 62 -14.60 -6.69 9.26
C ALA A 62 -16.00 -6.06 9.00
N ASP A 63 -16.27 -5.56 7.79
CA ASP A 63 -17.59 -5.01 7.41
C ASP A 63 -18.57 -6.08 6.92
N LYS A 64 -18.06 -7.21 6.41
CA LYS A 64 -18.91 -8.30 5.90
C LYS A 64 -19.54 -9.07 7.06
N GLY A 65 -20.87 -8.97 7.21
CA GLY A 65 -21.63 -9.83 8.11
C GLY A 65 -21.63 -11.29 7.65
N SER A 66 -22.08 -12.20 8.52
CA SER A 66 -22.15 -13.66 8.24
C SER A 66 -22.94 -14.03 6.98
N GLU A 67 -23.85 -13.17 6.54
CA GLU A 67 -24.73 -13.37 5.38
C GLU A 67 -24.43 -12.38 4.24
N GLY A 68 -23.25 -11.75 4.25
CA GLY A 68 -22.86 -10.74 3.27
C GLY A 68 -23.06 -9.31 3.75
N PHE A 69 -22.99 -8.37 2.79
CA PHE A 69 -23.12 -6.94 3.06
C PHE A 69 -24.58 -6.52 3.07
N GLY A 70 -25.03 -5.89 4.16
CA GLY A 70 -26.40 -5.41 4.31
C GLY A 70 -26.51 -3.89 4.29
N GLY A 71 -27.76 -3.41 4.36
CA GLY A 71 -28.10 -2.00 4.49
C GLY A 71 -28.23 -1.25 3.16
N ASN A 72 -28.40 0.07 3.29
CA ASN A 72 -28.52 1.00 2.18
C ASN A 72 -27.18 1.11 1.45
N ARG A 73 -27.02 0.36 0.36
CA ARG A 73 -25.72 0.18 -0.30
C ARG A 73 -25.85 0.01 -1.80
N ILE A 74 -24.80 0.41 -2.52
CA ILE A 74 -24.62 0.12 -3.93
C ILE A 74 -23.43 -0.84 -4.06
N THR A 75 -23.66 -2.01 -4.64
CA THR A 75 -22.63 -3.01 -4.94
C THR A 75 -22.53 -3.17 -6.45
N ILE A 76 -21.32 -3.06 -6.99
CA ILE A 76 -21.04 -3.21 -8.42
C ILE A 76 -20.08 -4.38 -8.59
N ASN A 77 -20.41 -5.32 -9.47
CA ASN A 77 -19.58 -6.48 -9.75
C ASN A 77 -19.47 -6.71 -11.27
N SER A 78 -18.26 -6.99 -11.74
CA SER A 78 -17.92 -7.22 -13.16
C SER A 78 -16.52 -7.83 -13.25
N ASP A 79 -16.18 -8.42 -14.40
CA ASP A 79 -14.81 -8.85 -14.71
C ASP A 79 -13.82 -7.68 -14.78
N GLY A 80 -14.31 -6.45 -15.02
CA GLY A 80 -13.49 -5.23 -15.03
C GLY A 80 -14.27 -3.96 -14.72
N LEU A 81 -13.66 -3.05 -13.97
CA LEU A 81 -14.24 -1.75 -13.61
C LEU A 81 -13.28 -0.62 -14.00
N ILE A 82 -13.77 0.33 -14.80
CA ILE A 82 -13.01 1.52 -15.21
C ILE A 82 -13.75 2.77 -14.75
N PHE A 83 -13.14 3.54 -13.85
CA PHE A 83 -13.61 4.85 -13.45
C PHE A 83 -12.77 5.93 -14.15
N ASN A 84 -13.36 6.64 -15.12
CA ASN A 84 -12.65 7.62 -15.94
C ASN A 84 -13.40 8.97 -15.98
N SER A 85 -12.70 10.06 -15.70
CA SER A 85 -13.19 11.44 -15.85
C SER A 85 -12.36 12.18 -16.89
N LYS A 86 -13.02 12.76 -17.89
CA LYS A 86 -12.35 13.40 -19.04
C LYS A 86 -11.89 14.84 -18.78
N LYS A 87 -12.44 15.52 -17.77
CA LYS A 87 -12.24 16.97 -17.58
C LYS A 87 -11.91 17.34 -16.14
N ASN A 88 -12.62 16.75 -15.19
CA ASN A 88 -12.54 17.10 -13.78
C ASN A 88 -12.07 15.89 -12.96
N ASN A 89 -12.38 15.89 -11.68
CA ASN A 89 -11.84 14.94 -10.71
C ASN A 89 -12.80 13.78 -10.45
N ILE A 90 -12.26 12.64 -10.02
CA ILE A 90 -13.00 11.61 -9.30
C ILE A 90 -12.73 11.86 -7.81
N LEU A 91 -13.79 12.04 -7.02
CA LEU A 91 -13.70 12.22 -5.57
C LEU A 91 -14.32 10.99 -4.88
N MET A 92 -13.59 10.42 -3.92
CA MET A 92 -14.04 9.28 -3.12
C MET A 92 -13.88 9.62 -1.64
N SER A 93 -14.95 9.48 -0.87
CA SER A 93 -14.97 9.78 0.57
C SER A 93 -15.89 8.80 1.29
N SER A 94 -15.51 8.41 2.51
CA SER A 94 -16.30 7.52 3.37
C SER A 94 -16.21 8.01 4.82
N MET A 95 -17.28 7.85 5.59
CA MET A 95 -17.27 8.15 7.03
C MET A 95 -16.41 7.14 7.82
N GLY A 96 -16.31 5.91 7.33
CA GLY A 96 -15.51 4.83 7.94
C GLY A 96 -14.12 4.77 7.31
N PHE A 97 -13.99 3.93 6.29
CA PHE A 97 -12.73 3.75 5.56
C PHE A 97 -12.98 3.66 4.05
N ILE A 98 -11.92 3.89 3.27
CA ILE A 98 -11.83 3.53 1.85
C ILE A 98 -10.77 2.43 1.75
N GLY A 99 -11.16 1.27 1.24
CA GLY A 99 -10.26 0.12 1.11
C GLY A 99 -9.92 -0.13 -0.36
N PHE A 100 -8.63 -0.26 -0.65
CA PHE A 100 -8.13 -0.76 -1.93
C PHE A 100 -7.39 -2.07 -1.68
N THR A 101 -7.75 -3.12 -2.41
CA THR A 101 -7.13 -4.45 -2.29
C THR A 101 -7.06 -5.11 -3.65
N ALA A 102 -5.93 -5.73 -3.95
CA ALA A 102 -5.70 -6.48 -5.18
C ALA A 102 -4.76 -7.66 -4.87
N ASN A 103 -4.84 -8.72 -5.67
CA ASN A 103 -3.95 -9.88 -5.52
C ASN A 103 -2.54 -9.65 -6.07
N THR A 104 -2.34 -8.62 -6.90
CA THR A 104 -1.06 -8.34 -7.57
C THR A 104 -0.50 -6.99 -7.16
N GLU A 105 -1.18 -5.89 -7.47
CA GLU A 105 -0.66 -4.55 -7.25
C GLU A 105 -1.77 -3.50 -7.07
N ILE A 106 -1.42 -2.41 -6.36
CA ILE A 106 -2.22 -1.19 -6.31
C ILE A 106 -1.31 -0.06 -6.81
N GLY A 107 -1.57 0.41 -8.03
CA GLY A 107 -0.83 1.51 -8.64
C GLY A 107 -1.39 2.88 -8.24
N LEU A 108 -0.52 3.77 -7.78
CA LEU A 108 -0.82 5.18 -7.54
C LEU A 108 0.20 6.03 -8.32
N GLU A 109 -0.21 6.51 -9.49
CA GLU A 109 0.70 7.13 -10.46
C GLU A 109 0.25 8.52 -10.85
N VAL A 110 1.25 9.38 -11.06
CA VAL A 110 1.11 10.77 -11.50
C VAL A 110 2.28 11.11 -12.42
N PRO A 111 2.16 12.08 -13.34
CA PRO A 111 3.26 12.44 -14.24
C PRO A 111 4.54 12.81 -13.48
N ASN A 112 5.69 12.30 -13.93
CA ASN A 112 6.97 12.39 -13.20
C ASN A 112 7.41 13.82 -12.84
N ASP A 113 7.07 14.83 -13.66
CA ASP A 113 7.57 16.19 -13.48
C ASP A 113 6.58 17.14 -12.78
N THR A 114 5.27 16.89 -12.92
CA THR A 114 4.22 17.81 -12.49
C THR A 114 3.22 17.18 -11.52
N GLY A 115 3.20 15.85 -11.45
CA GLY A 115 2.31 15.08 -10.62
C GLY A 115 2.76 15.02 -9.16
N ARG A 116 1.79 14.92 -8.25
CA ARG A 116 2.03 14.69 -6.81
C ARG A 116 1.02 13.68 -6.27
N VAL A 117 1.51 12.70 -5.49
CA VAL A 117 0.69 11.84 -4.63
C VAL A 117 0.85 12.37 -3.20
N TYR A 118 -0.22 12.93 -2.65
CA TYR A 118 -0.24 13.40 -1.27
C TYR A 118 -0.71 12.26 -0.35
N LEU A 119 0.07 11.96 0.69
CA LEU A 119 -0.24 10.94 1.68
C LEU A 119 -0.46 11.58 3.05
N GLY A 120 -1.55 11.20 3.73
CA GLY A 120 -1.91 11.70 5.06
C GLY A 120 -2.82 12.93 5.03
N ASP A 121 -2.44 13.97 4.30
CA ASP A 121 -3.23 15.21 4.17
C ASP A 121 -3.07 15.86 2.79
N GLY A 122 -4.09 16.63 2.37
CA GLY A 122 -4.08 17.38 1.12
C GLY A 122 -3.08 18.54 1.07
N MET A 123 -2.56 18.96 2.23
CA MET A 123 -1.50 19.98 2.34
C MET A 123 -0.13 19.37 2.70
N ALA A 124 0.04 18.05 2.55
CA ALA A 124 1.31 17.39 2.83
C ALA A 124 2.44 17.97 1.95
N ASN A 125 3.43 18.60 2.59
CA ASN A 125 4.55 19.28 1.91
C ASN A 125 5.90 18.58 2.10
N GLN A 126 5.96 17.52 2.90
CA GLN A 126 7.17 16.72 3.10
C GLN A 126 7.23 15.59 2.06
N PRO A 127 8.37 15.41 1.37
CA PRO A 127 8.54 14.31 0.44
C PRO A 127 8.68 12.98 1.19
N VAL A 128 8.13 11.92 0.61
CA VAL A 128 8.49 10.55 1.01
C VAL A 128 9.93 10.28 0.52
N LEU A 129 10.72 9.55 1.30
CA LEU A 129 12.10 9.20 0.97
C LEU A 129 12.19 7.82 0.32
N GLY A 130 13.12 7.67 -0.63
CA GLY A 130 13.35 6.42 -1.34
C GLY A 130 14.16 5.48 -0.48
N GLY A 131 13.67 4.25 -0.25
CA GLY A 131 14.34 3.30 0.65
C GLY A 131 15.80 3.03 0.25
N ASP A 132 16.05 2.74 -1.03
CA ASP A 132 17.41 2.48 -1.54
C ASP A 132 18.32 3.71 -1.45
N GLN A 133 17.89 4.84 -2.02
CA GLN A 133 18.66 6.09 -2.00
C GLN A 133 18.96 6.56 -0.57
N THR A 134 18.00 6.43 0.34
CA THR A 134 18.21 6.78 1.75
C THR A 134 19.25 5.88 2.38
N MET A 135 19.16 4.55 2.17
CA MET A 135 20.10 3.60 2.75
C MET A 135 21.50 3.71 2.15
N GLU A 136 21.62 4.10 0.88
CA GLU A 136 22.92 4.45 0.27
C GLU A 136 23.56 5.65 0.97
N LEU A 137 22.81 6.73 1.19
CA LEU A 137 23.32 7.92 1.91
C LEU A 137 23.72 7.60 3.36
N PHE A 138 22.94 6.75 4.05
CA PHE A 138 23.30 6.26 5.38
C PHE A 138 24.57 5.39 5.34
N GLY A 139 24.74 4.56 4.30
CA GLY A 139 25.95 3.77 4.09
C GLY A 139 27.19 4.65 3.93
N LEU A 140 27.10 5.71 3.12
CA LEU A 140 28.17 6.70 2.97
C LEU A 140 28.50 7.38 4.29
N LEU A 141 27.49 7.74 5.09
CA LEU A 141 27.71 8.32 6.41
C LEU A 141 28.45 7.35 7.35
N VAL A 142 28.07 6.07 7.37
CA VAL A 142 28.75 5.03 8.15
C VAL A 142 30.19 4.86 7.69
N ASP A 143 30.44 4.91 6.38
CA ASP A 143 31.78 4.77 5.80
C ASP A 143 32.69 5.94 6.17
N TYR A 144 32.19 7.18 6.14
CA TYR A 144 32.95 8.34 6.60
C TYR A 144 33.28 8.27 8.10
N LEU A 145 32.37 7.75 8.92
CA LEU A 145 32.62 7.55 10.35
C LEU A 145 33.66 6.44 10.60
N LEU A 146 33.61 5.35 9.84
CA LEU A 146 34.61 4.29 9.89
C LEU A 146 35.99 4.80 9.49
N GLU A 147 36.08 5.55 8.38
CA GLU A 147 37.33 6.15 7.92
C GLU A 147 37.93 7.07 8.98
N PHE A 148 37.13 7.99 9.54
CA PHE A 148 37.55 8.88 10.61
C PHE A 148 38.06 8.09 11.83
N THR A 149 37.34 7.05 12.24
CA THR A 149 37.68 6.27 13.44
C THR A 149 38.96 5.45 13.24
N ASN A 150 39.15 4.87 12.06
CA ASN A 150 40.37 4.13 11.69
C ASN A 150 41.60 5.06 11.64
N GLN A 151 41.43 6.31 11.17
CA GLN A 151 42.51 7.29 11.17
C GLN A 151 42.85 7.80 12.59
N LEU A 152 41.86 7.87 13.48
CA LEU A 152 42.04 8.32 14.86
C LEU A 152 42.61 7.25 15.79
N GLU A 153 42.33 5.96 15.53
CA GLU A 153 42.78 4.84 16.37
C GLU A 153 44.30 4.85 16.67
N PRO A 154 45.22 5.09 15.72
CA PRO A 154 46.65 5.13 15.98
C PRO A 154 47.16 6.47 16.54
N ALA A 155 46.28 7.44 16.86
CA ALA A 155 46.70 8.76 17.32
C ALA A 155 47.53 8.69 18.62
N MET A 156 48.69 9.34 18.61
CA MET A 156 49.59 9.46 19.76
C MET A 156 49.76 10.93 20.13
N GLY A 157 49.88 11.21 21.42
CA GLY A 157 50.35 12.49 21.93
C GLY A 157 51.88 12.59 21.82
N SER A 158 52.45 13.74 22.16
CA SER A 158 53.91 13.88 22.27
C SER A 158 54.30 14.57 23.57
N ILE A 159 55.32 14.05 24.25
CA ILE A 159 56.04 14.76 25.31
C ILE A 159 57.51 14.84 24.91
N ILE A 160 58.08 16.05 24.77
CA ILE A 160 59.49 16.25 24.41
C ILE A 160 59.94 15.35 23.23
N ASN A 161 59.22 15.39 22.11
CA ASN A 161 59.46 14.57 20.91
C ASN A 161 59.37 13.04 21.09
N PHE A 162 58.82 12.55 22.20
CA PHE A 162 58.53 11.14 22.41
C PHE A 162 57.03 10.86 22.18
N PRO A 163 56.66 9.97 21.24
CA PRO A 163 55.27 9.62 21.01
C PRO A 163 54.72 8.80 22.19
N VAL A 164 53.59 9.24 22.74
CA VAL A 164 52.90 8.56 23.85
C VAL A 164 51.49 8.17 23.44
N PRO A 165 51.03 6.93 23.72
CA PRO A 165 49.64 6.55 23.48
C PRO A 165 48.69 7.47 24.25
N ILE A 166 47.59 7.88 23.62
CA ILE A 166 46.53 8.61 24.31
C ILE A 166 45.58 7.56 24.92
N PRO A 167 45.42 7.51 26.26
CA PRO A 167 44.53 6.55 26.90
C PRO A 167 43.08 6.67 26.39
N HIS A 168 42.37 5.54 26.37
CA HIS A 168 40.96 5.41 25.96
C HIS A 168 40.63 5.63 24.46
N ILE A 169 41.40 6.42 23.70
CA ILE A 169 41.12 6.64 22.26
C ILE A 169 41.07 5.32 21.47
N PRO A 170 42.08 4.44 21.51
CA PRO A 170 42.04 3.20 20.72
C PRO A 170 40.88 2.28 21.10
N ILE A 171 40.58 2.17 22.40
CA ILE A 171 39.48 1.33 22.90
C ILE A 171 38.12 1.85 22.42
N SER A 172 37.90 3.16 22.49
CA SER A 172 36.69 3.80 22.00
C SER A 172 36.55 3.65 20.48
N CYS A 173 37.64 3.79 19.73
CA CYS A 173 37.66 3.63 18.28
C CYS A 173 37.29 2.20 17.87
N SER A 174 37.96 1.19 18.44
CA SER A 174 37.67 -0.24 18.18
C SER A 174 36.21 -0.62 18.50
N THR A 175 35.68 -0.09 19.60
CA THR A 175 34.27 -0.29 19.97
C THR A 175 33.31 0.33 18.95
N LEU A 176 33.60 1.56 18.50
CA LEU A 176 32.76 2.26 17.53
C LEU A 176 32.82 1.59 16.16
N ILE A 177 34.00 1.18 15.69
CA ILE A 177 34.19 0.41 14.45
C ILE A 177 33.30 -0.83 14.47
N THR A 178 33.36 -1.62 15.56
CA THR A 178 32.55 -2.83 15.70
C THR A 178 31.04 -2.54 15.56
N LYS A 179 30.57 -1.44 16.18
CA LYS A 179 29.16 -1.03 16.10
C LYS A 179 28.75 -0.55 14.71
N LEU A 180 29.60 0.22 14.04
CA LEU A 180 29.36 0.74 12.70
C LEU A 180 29.35 -0.38 11.65
N GLU A 181 30.30 -1.32 11.72
CA GLU A 181 30.32 -2.50 10.87
C GLU A 181 29.07 -3.36 11.09
N THR A 182 28.68 -3.57 12.35
CA THR A 182 27.43 -4.28 12.66
C THR A 182 26.23 -3.56 12.04
N LEU A 183 26.14 -2.23 12.15
CA LEU A 183 25.06 -1.45 11.56
C LEU A 183 25.02 -1.59 10.02
N LYS A 184 26.19 -1.59 9.36
CA LYS A 184 26.32 -1.74 7.91
C LYS A 184 25.70 -3.04 7.41
N THR A 185 25.85 -4.14 8.15
CA THR A 185 25.22 -5.44 7.80
C THR A 185 23.69 -5.43 7.87
N ARG A 186 23.10 -4.47 8.61
CA ARG A 186 21.66 -4.41 8.92
C ARG A 186 20.93 -3.32 8.13
N MET A 187 21.62 -2.63 7.23
CA MET A 187 21.11 -1.43 6.55
C MET A 187 19.91 -1.68 5.64
N ASN A 188 19.68 -2.93 5.21
CA ASN A 188 18.51 -3.31 4.43
C ASN A 188 17.28 -3.69 5.28
N GLU A 189 17.42 -3.88 6.59
CA GLU A 189 16.31 -4.26 7.47
C GLU A 189 15.14 -3.26 7.47
N PRO A 190 15.36 -1.93 7.44
CA PRO A 190 14.27 -0.96 7.52
C PRO A 190 13.45 -0.83 6.22
N LYS A 191 13.93 -1.41 5.11
CA LYS A 191 13.28 -1.25 3.80
C LYS A 191 11.94 -1.98 3.78
N SER A 192 10.91 -1.28 3.30
CA SER A 192 9.60 -1.88 3.07
C SER A 192 9.69 -3.00 2.04
N LYS A 193 8.97 -4.10 2.29
CA LYS A 193 8.85 -5.24 1.35
C LYS A 193 7.61 -5.19 0.47
N THR A 194 6.66 -4.33 0.82
CA THR A 194 5.32 -4.29 0.21
C THR A 194 5.00 -2.94 -0.42
N VAL A 195 5.50 -1.86 0.17
CA VAL A 195 5.30 -0.49 -0.31
C VAL A 195 6.59 -0.02 -0.98
N HIS A 196 6.51 0.26 -2.27
CA HIS A 196 7.61 0.78 -3.06
C HIS A 196 7.24 2.17 -3.57
N VAL A 197 8.21 3.06 -3.63
CA VAL A 197 8.06 4.42 -4.19
C VAL A 197 8.82 4.50 -5.50
N GLY A 198 8.20 5.09 -6.53
CA GLY A 198 8.85 5.33 -7.81
C GLY A 198 10.02 6.31 -7.68
N HIS A 199 10.87 6.39 -8.71
CA HIS A 199 12.09 7.20 -8.75
C HIS A 199 11.90 8.60 -8.15
N LEU A 200 12.29 8.74 -6.88
CA LEU A 200 12.35 10.05 -6.24
C LEU A 200 13.57 10.73 -6.85
N ARG A 201 13.32 11.80 -7.62
CA ARG A 201 14.36 12.76 -7.96
C ARG A 201 14.92 13.30 -6.64
N GLY A 202 16.07 12.78 -6.24
CA GLY A 202 17.03 13.57 -5.47
C GLY A 202 17.47 14.78 -6.31
N PRO A 203 17.92 15.89 -5.68
CA PRO A 203 18.23 17.11 -6.41
C PRO A 203 19.29 16.83 -7.50
N ALA A 204 19.09 17.43 -8.67
CA ALA A 204 20.09 17.50 -9.73
C ALA A 204 21.31 18.30 -9.26
#